data_AF-A0A379FI17-F1
#
_entry.id   AF-A0A379FI17-F1
#
_cell.length_a   1.000
_cell.length_b   1.000
_cell.length_c   1.000
_cell.angle_alpha   90.00
_cell.angle_beta   90.00
_cell.angle_gamma   90.00
#
_symmetry.space_group_name_H-M   'P 1'
#
loop_
_entity.id
_entity.type
_entity.pdbx_description
1 polymer ?
#
loop_
_entity_poly.entity_id
_entity_poly.type
_entity_poly.pdbx_seq_one_letter_code
_entity_poly.pdbx_strand_id
1 'polypeptide(L)'
;MILGAICTRRCPFCDVAHGRPNAPDPQEPIKLAQTIKDMGLRYVVITSVDRDDLRDGGAQHFADCITAIREKNPNIRIETLVPDFRGRMDKALEILTDTPPDVFNHNLENVPRVYRQVRPGANYQWSLTLLERFKQAHPNIPTKSGLMVGLGETNEEIIDVMRDLRKHGVTMLTLGQYLQPSRHPSSCSTLRQS
;
A
#
# COMPACT_ATOMS: atom_id res chain seq x y z
N MET A 1 10.06 -0.98 5.61
CA MET A 1 9.37 0.25 5.19
C MET A 1 10.41 1.15 4.56
N ILE A 2 10.21 1.56 3.31
CA ILE A 2 11.11 2.44 2.54
C ILE A 2 10.58 3.89 2.57
N LEU A 3 11.37 4.83 2.05
CA LEU A 3 11.07 6.26 1.95
C LEU A 3 10.94 6.98 3.31
N GLY A 4 11.55 6.40 4.34
CA GLY A 4 11.61 6.94 5.70
C GLY A 4 10.40 6.57 6.57
N ALA A 5 10.26 7.31 7.68
CA ALA A 5 9.26 7.05 8.73
C ALA A 5 8.27 8.20 8.96
N ILE A 6 8.31 9.24 8.11
CA ILE A 6 7.42 10.41 8.18
C ILE A 6 6.57 10.43 6.92
N CYS A 7 5.26 10.32 7.08
CA CYS A 7 4.27 10.30 6.02
C CYS A 7 3.74 11.71 5.72
N THR A 8 3.49 12.01 4.44
CA THR A 8 2.81 13.27 4.05
C THR A 8 1.32 13.27 4.40
N ARG A 9 0.78 12.13 4.85
CA ARG A 9 -0.64 11.94 5.19
C ARG A 9 -0.80 11.47 6.63
N ARG A 10 -2.01 11.68 7.16
CA ARG A 10 -2.38 11.37 8.54
C ARG A 10 -3.64 10.50 8.57
N CYS A 11 -3.48 9.22 8.23
CA CYS A 11 -4.57 8.25 8.33
C CYS A 11 -4.80 7.91 9.83
N PRO A 12 -6.01 8.11 10.40
CA PRO A 12 -6.24 7.99 11.84
C PRO A 12 -6.05 6.59 12.45
N PHE A 13 -5.99 5.55 11.63
CA PHE A 13 -5.69 4.18 12.06
C PHE A 13 -4.19 3.86 12.08
N CYS A 14 -3.36 4.70 11.43
CA CYS A 14 -1.96 4.41 11.18
C CYS A 14 -1.07 5.03 12.27
N ASP A 15 -0.09 4.25 12.75
CA ASP A 15 0.85 4.66 13.80
C ASP A 15 2.13 5.33 13.26
N VAL A 16 2.21 5.51 11.94
CA VAL A 16 3.35 6.19 11.30
C VAL A 16 3.29 7.69 11.57
N ALA A 17 4.43 8.28 11.93
CA ALA A 17 4.55 9.72 12.13
C ALA A 17 4.19 10.48 10.84
N HIS A 18 3.63 11.69 10.98
CA HIS A 18 3.22 12.53 9.85
C HIS A 18 3.89 13.89 9.92
N GLY A 19 4.19 14.48 8.77
CA GLY A 19 4.89 15.76 8.68
C GLY A 19 5.61 15.94 7.36
N ARG A 20 6.65 16.77 7.34
CA ARG A 20 7.52 16.95 6.18
C ARG A 20 8.60 15.85 6.18
N PRO A 21 8.63 14.95 5.19
CA PRO A 21 9.65 13.90 5.14
C PRO A 21 11.03 14.46 4.79
N ASN A 22 12.07 13.69 5.12
CA ASN A 22 13.42 13.92 4.60
C ASN A 22 13.51 13.51 3.12
N ALA A 23 14.58 13.94 2.45
CA ALA A 23 14.91 13.42 1.12
C ALA A 23 15.08 11.89 1.19
N PRO A 24 14.62 11.12 0.17
CA PRO A 24 14.91 9.70 0.07
C PRO A 24 16.42 9.42 0.15
N ASP A 25 16.83 8.38 0.90
CA ASP A 25 18.23 7.95 0.93
C ASP A 25 18.53 7.19 -0.38
N PRO A 26 19.44 7.67 -1.25
CA PRO A 26 19.77 6.97 -2.50
C PRO A 26 20.42 5.61 -2.28
N GLN A 27 20.92 5.31 -1.07
CA GLN A 27 21.49 4.01 -0.71
C GLN A 27 20.46 3.05 -0.10
N GLU A 28 19.23 3.48 0.16
CA GLU A 28 18.17 2.64 0.75
C GLU A 28 17.93 1.34 -0.06
N PRO A 29 17.82 1.36 -1.41
CA PRO A 29 17.64 0.13 -2.19
C PRO A 29 18.75 -0.90 -2.00
N ILE A 30 20.01 -0.45 -2.01
CA ILE A 30 21.19 -1.33 -1.89
C ILE A 30 21.29 -1.90 -0.47
N LYS A 31 21.09 -1.05 0.55
CA LYS A 31 21.10 -1.48 1.97
C LYS A 31 19.97 -2.46 2.25
N LEU A 32 18.77 -2.22 1.70
CA LEU A 32 17.62 -3.12 1.83
C LEU A 32 17.92 -4.49 1.21
N ALA A 33 18.42 -4.52 -0.02
CA ALA A 33 18.78 -5.75 -0.72
C ALA A 33 19.86 -6.55 0.03
N GLN A 34 20.85 -5.88 0.61
CA GLN A 34 21.89 -6.50 1.44
C GLN A 34 21.28 -7.12 2.70
N THR A 35 20.44 -6.38 3.41
CA THR A 35 19.78 -6.86 4.64
C THR A 35 18.93 -8.11 4.37
N ILE A 36 18.15 -8.09 3.28
CA ILE A 36 17.33 -9.23 2.86
C ILE A 36 18.18 -10.47 2.59
N LYS A 37 19.36 -10.31 1.96
CA LYS A 37 20.30 -11.40 1.71
C LYS A 37 20.84 -11.97 3.01
N ASP A 38 21.28 -11.11 3.92
CA ASP A 38 21.89 -11.52 5.18
C ASP A 38 20.90 -12.25 6.09
N MET A 39 19.62 -11.91 6.01
CA MET A 39 18.53 -12.60 6.70
C MET A 39 18.10 -13.92 6.03
N GLY A 40 18.55 -14.21 4.80
CA GLY A 40 18.17 -15.41 4.07
C GLY A 40 16.68 -15.51 3.74
N LEU A 41 16.02 -14.37 3.51
CA LEU A 41 14.57 -14.34 3.26
C LEU A 41 14.23 -14.93 1.88
N ARG A 42 13.12 -15.67 1.81
CA ARG A 42 12.56 -16.20 0.55
C ARG A 42 11.38 -15.39 0.01
N TYR A 43 10.77 -14.57 0.84
CA TYR A 43 9.66 -13.69 0.52
C TYR A 43 9.83 -12.39 1.29
N VAL A 44 9.64 -11.25 0.64
CA VAL A 44 9.68 -9.93 1.26
C VAL A 44 8.48 -9.10 0.84
N VAL A 45 7.90 -8.37 1.80
CA VAL A 45 6.93 -7.32 1.52
C VAL A 45 7.63 -5.96 1.66
N ILE A 46 7.58 -5.15 0.62
CA ILE A 46 8.10 -3.79 0.60
C ILE A 46 6.90 -2.84 0.66
N THR A 47 6.94 -1.89 1.57
CA THR A 47 5.92 -0.85 1.72
C THR A 47 6.57 0.48 2.02
N SER A 48 5.87 1.60 1.82
CA SER A 48 6.37 2.94 2.07
C SER A 48 5.35 3.79 2.82
N VAL A 49 5.82 4.91 3.33
CA VAL A 49 4.95 6.05 3.65
C VAL A 49 4.42 6.71 2.37
N ASP A 50 3.36 7.52 2.48
CA ASP A 50 2.94 8.40 1.37
C ASP A 50 3.98 9.53 1.19
N ARG A 51 4.35 9.77 -0.08
CA ARG A 51 5.32 10.80 -0.49
C ARG A 51 4.71 11.76 -1.50
N ASP A 52 3.65 12.45 -1.08
CA ASP A 52 2.97 13.45 -1.91
C ASP A 52 3.88 14.65 -2.28
N ASP A 53 5.06 14.76 -1.66
CA ASP A 53 6.10 15.75 -1.97
C ASP A 53 6.94 15.37 -3.22
N LEU A 54 6.95 14.10 -3.62
CA LEU A 54 7.68 13.63 -4.81
C LEU A 54 6.80 13.69 -6.07
N ARG A 55 7.40 13.86 -7.24
CA ARG A 55 6.66 13.97 -8.52
C ARG A 55 5.99 12.67 -8.96
N ASP A 56 6.57 11.54 -8.58
CA ASP A 56 6.12 10.18 -8.89
C ASP A 56 5.49 9.48 -7.66
N GLY A 57 5.36 10.18 -6.54
CA GLY A 57 4.87 9.62 -5.28
C GLY A 57 5.77 8.54 -4.67
N GLY A 58 7.05 8.46 -5.10
CA GLY A 58 8.00 7.46 -4.65
C GLY A 58 8.02 6.16 -5.48
N ALA A 59 7.27 6.10 -6.59
CA ALA A 59 7.22 4.91 -7.45
C ALA A 59 8.59 4.47 -7.98
N GLN A 60 9.46 5.41 -8.38
CA GLN A 60 10.83 5.10 -8.81
C GLN A 60 11.61 4.41 -7.70
N HIS A 61 11.43 4.83 -6.45
CA HIS A 61 12.13 4.23 -5.32
C HIS A 61 11.70 2.78 -5.05
N PHE A 62 10.42 2.46 -5.27
CA PHE A 62 9.96 1.06 -5.27
C PHE A 62 10.64 0.25 -6.37
N ALA A 63 10.69 0.77 -7.61
CA ALA A 63 11.36 0.10 -8.73
C ALA A 63 12.85 -0.14 -8.45
N ASP A 64 13.55 0.89 -7.94
CA ASP A 64 14.97 0.79 -7.57
C ASP A 64 15.20 -0.29 -6.50
N CYS A 65 14.31 -0.37 -5.49
CA CYS A 65 14.34 -1.42 -4.48
C CYS A 65 14.12 -2.81 -5.07
N ILE A 66 13.11 -2.98 -5.94
CA ILE A 66 12.83 -4.28 -6.59
C ILE A 66 14.05 -4.75 -7.38
N THR A 67 14.63 -3.86 -8.20
CA THR A 67 15.82 -4.15 -9.02
C THR A 67 16.99 -4.57 -8.15
N ALA A 68 17.37 -3.76 -7.14
CA ALA A 68 18.49 -4.06 -6.26
C ALA A 68 18.28 -5.39 -5.50
N ILE A 69 17.04 -5.68 -5.08
CA ILE A 69 16.70 -6.94 -4.40
C ILE A 69 16.88 -8.13 -5.34
N ARG A 70 16.36 -8.05 -6.57
CA ARG A 70 16.48 -9.14 -7.55
C ARG A 70 17.93 -9.39 -7.95
N GLU A 71 18.73 -8.35 -8.16
CA GLU A 71 20.16 -8.47 -8.46
C GLU A 71 20.92 -9.24 -7.38
N LYS A 72 20.59 -8.97 -6.12
CA LYS A 72 21.31 -9.53 -4.98
C LYS A 72 20.73 -10.85 -4.47
N ASN A 73 19.46 -11.11 -4.76
CA ASN A 73 18.64 -12.23 -4.28
C ASN A 73 17.75 -12.78 -5.42
N PRO A 74 18.32 -13.44 -6.46
CA PRO A 74 17.59 -13.74 -7.69
C PRO A 74 16.38 -14.68 -7.54
N ASN A 75 16.30 -15.44 -6.44
CA ASN A 75 15.22 -16.40 -6.19
C ASN A 75 14.15 -15.89 -5.19
N ILE A 76 14.28 -14.65 -4.70
CA ILE A 76 13.33 -14.11 -3.73
C ILE A 76 12.01 -13.73 -4.40
N ARG A 77 10.90 -13.93 -3.68
CA ARG A 77 9.60 -13.36 -4.06
C ARG A 77 9.39 -11.99 -3.41
N ILE A 78 8.91 -11.03 -4.18
CA ILE A 78 8.71 -9.64 -3.77
C ILE A 78 7.24 -9.28 -3.88
N GLU A 79 6.63 -8.88 -2.78
CA GLU A 79 5.33 -8.21 -2.76
C GLU A 79 5.54 -6.73 -2.48
N THR A 80 4.88 -5.85 -3.23
CA THR A 80 4.83 -4.42 -2.90
C THR A 80 3.47 -4.07 -2.34
N LEU A 81 3.42 -3.45 -1.16
CA LEU A 81 2.25 -2.75 -0.62
C LEU A 81 2.45 -1.24 -0.86
N VAL A 82 1.85 -0.73 -1.93
CA VAL A 82 2.08 0.62 -2.45
C VAL A 82 1.05 1.63 -1.92
N PRO A 83 1.40 2.93 -1.84
CA PRO A 83 0.42 3.99 -1.65
C PRO A 83 -0.52 4.13 -2.85
N ASP A 84 -1.49 5.04 -2.77
CA ASP A 84 -2.44 5.26 -3.88
C ASP A 84 -1.88 6.14 -5.01
N PHE A 85 -0.69 6.74 -4.81
CA PHE A 85 -0.07 7.71 -5.72
C PHE A 85 -1.00 8.86 -6.14
N ARG A 86 -1.74 9.45 -5.18
CA ARG A 86 -2.69 10.55 -5.40
C ARG A 86 -2.18 11.61 -6.39
N GLY A 87 -2.95 11.80 -7.47
CA GLY A 87 -2.65 12.75 -8.54
C GLY A 87 -1.46 12.37 -9.44
N ARG A 88 -0.90 11.17 -9.27
CA ARG A 88 0.34 10.70 -9.91
C ARG A 88 0.26 9.24 -10.38
N MET A 89 -0.93 8.66 -10.39
CA MET A 89 -1.15 7.24 -10.74
C MET A 89 -0.54 6.88 -12.09
N ASP A 90 -0.70 7.72 -13.11
CA ASP A 90 -0.15 7.44 -14.44
C ASP A 90 1.37 7.28 -14.41
N LYS A 91 2.07 8.23 -13.78
CA LYS A 91 3.52 8.18 -13.66
C LYS A 91 3.99 7.00 -12.81
N ALA A 92 3.28 6.70 -11.73
CA ALA A 92 3.60 5.57 -10.88
C ALA A 92 3.40 4.23 -11.59
N LEU A 93 2.31 4.07 -12.34
CA LEU A 93 2.03 2.86 -13.10
C LEU A 93 2.99 2.66 -14.28
N GLU A 94 3.39 3.73 -14.98
CA GLU A 94 4.46 3.67 -15.99
C GLU A 94 5.71 3.00 -15.41
N ILE A 95 6.20 3.51 -14.28
CA ILE A 95 7.40 3.01 -13.61
C ILE A 95 7.23 1.57 -13.09
N LEU A 96 6.13 1.30 -12.37
CA LEU A 96 5.93 0.00 -11.70
C LEU A 96 5.56 -1.12 -12.68
N THR A 97 5.06 -0.78 -13.86
CA THR A 97 4.83 -1.75 -14.93
C THR A 97 6.15 -2.22 -15.54
N ASP A 98 7.16 -1.35 -15.63
CA ASP A 98 8.49 -1.72 -16.16
C ASP A 98 9.29 -2.57 -15.16
N THR A 99 9.04 -2.40 -13.86
CA THR A 99 9.71 -3.17 -12.79
C THR A 99 8.70 -3.84 -11.87
N PRO A 100 7.97 -4.86 -12.34
CA PRO A 100 6.85 -5.40 -11.59
C PRO A 100 7.30 -6.31 -10.41
N PRO A 101 6.56 -6.29 -9.29
CA PRO A 101 6.72 -7.25 -8.21
C PRO A 101 6.15 -8.62 -8.58
N ASP A 102 6.31 -9.62 -7.72
CA ASP A 102 5.63 -10.90 -7.85
C ASP A 102 4.19 -10.87 -7.30
N VAL A 103 3.87 -9.91 -6.42
CA VAL A 103 2.51 -9.57 -5.98
C VAL A 103 2.38 -8.04 -5.86
N PHE A 104 1.37 -7.46 -6.50
CA PHE A 104 1.07 -6.03 -6.40
C PHE A 104 -0.09 -5.79 -5.43
N ASN A 105 0.20 -5.19 -4.29
CA ASN A 105 -0.75 -4.96 -3.20
C ASN A 105 -1.05 -3.47 -3.02
N HIS A 106 -2.32 -3.12 -2.91
CA HIS A 106 -2.79 -1.83 -2.42
C HIS A 106 -4.04 -2.06 -1.56
N ASN A 107 -3.99 -1.68 -0.29
CA ASN A 107 -5.13 -1.87 0.60
C ASN A 107 -6.22 -0.83 0.35
N LEU A 108 -7.48 -1.23 0.40
CA LEU A 108 -8.62 -0.31 0.51
C LEU A 108 -8.85 0.12 1.96
N GLU A 109 -8.48 -0.74 2.92
CA GLU A 109 -8.60 -0.57 4.36
C GLU A 109 -10.02 -0.64 4.92
N ASN A 110 -11.02 -0.04 4.29
CA ASN A 110 -12.41 -0.13 4.76
C ASN A 110 -13.44 0.18 3.65
N VAL A 111 -14.72 0.17 3.99
CA VAL A 111 -15.87 0.36 3.10
C VAL A 111 -16.09 1.83 2.70
N PRO A 112 -16.76 2.12 1.56
CA PRO A 112 -16.93 3.47 1.04
C PRO A 112 -17.53 4.47 2.03
N ARG A 113 -18.51 4.06 2.85
CA ARG A 113 -19.22 4.93 3.80
C ARG A 113 -18.29 5.59 4.81
N VAL A 114 -17.35 4.83 5.39
CA VAL A 114 -16.40 5.33 6.40
C VAL A 114 -15.05 5.71 5.81
N TYR A 115 -14.86 5.56 4.49
CA TYR A 115 -13.57 5.70 3.83
C TYR A 115 -12.88 7.05 4.10
N ARG A 116 -13.62 8.16 4.06
CA ARG A 116 -13.06 9.49 4.34
C ARG A 116 -12.65 9.68 5.80
N GLN A 117 -13.26 8.96 6.73
CA GLN A 117 -12.93 9.02 8.16
C GLN A 117 -11.69 8.19 8.48
N VAL A 118 -11.55 7.03 7.81
CA VAL A 118 -10.41 6.11 7.96
C VAL A 118 -9.20 6.57 7.12
N ARG A 119 -9.43 7.13 5.94
CA ARG A 119 -8.40 7.59 4.98
C ARG A 119 -8.74 8.97 4.39
N PRO A 120 -8.62 10.06 5.16
CA PRO A 120 -8.99 11.41 4.68
C PRO A 120 -8.26 11.86 3.41
N GLY A 121 -7.04 11.33 3.18
CA GLY A 121 -6.22 11.66 2.02
C GLY A 121 -6.42 10.74 0.80
N ALA A 122 -7.24 9.69 0.89
CA ALA A 122 -7.41 8.69 -0.17
C ALA A 122 -8.84 8.70 -0.73
N ASN A 123 -9.01 8.08 -1.90
CA ASN A 123 -10.31 7.90 -2.56
C ASN A 123 -10.53 6.42 -2.91
N TYR A 124 -11.71 5.89 -2.57
CA TYR A 124 -12.05 4.47 -2.76
C TYR A 124 -11.96 4.04 -4.23
N GLN A 125 -12.61 4.79 -5.13
CA GLN A 125 -12.58 4.48 -6.55
C GLN A 125 -11.18 4.64 -7.15
N TRP A 126 -10.42 5.65 -6.74
CA TRP A 126 -9.02 5.83 -7.15
C TRP A 126 -8.17 4.61 -6.76
N SER A 127 -8.40 4.06 -5.57
CA SER A 127 -7.67 2.88 -5.06
C SER A 127 -8.03 1.62 -5.84
N LEU A 128 -9.31 1.44 -6.21
CA LEU A 128 -9.76 0.37 -7.11
C LEU A 128 -9.17 0.51 -8.52
N THR A 129 -9.19 1.72 -9.08
CA THR A 129 -8.64 2.00 -10.41
C THR A 129 -7.13 1.75 -10.48
N LEU A 130 -6.37 2.02 -9.41
CA LEU A 130 -4.95 1.67 -9.34
C LEU A 130 -4.73 0.16 -9.51
N LEU A 131 -5.47 -0.65 -8.75
CA LEU A 131 -5.41 -2.11 -8.79
C LEU A 131 -5.83 -2.65 -10.17
N GLU A 132 -6.92 -2.13 -10.71
CA GLU A 132 -7.44 -2.51 -12.03
C GLU A 132 -6.42 -2.24 -13.13
N ARG A 133 -5.86 -1.03 -13.18
CA ARG A 133 -4.93 -0.63 -14.25
C ARG A 133 -3.62 -1.40 -14.18
N PHE A 134 -3.09 -1.65 -12.99
CA PHE A 134 -1.93 -2.53 -12.85
C PHE A 134 -2.27 -3.95 -13.34
N LYS A 135 -3.43 -4.49 -12.96
CA LYS A 135 -3.87 -5.83 -13.38
C LYS A 135 -4.05 -5.94 -14.90
N GLN A 136 -4.55 -4.90 -15.55
CA GLN A 136 -4.68 -4.84 -17.02
C GLN A 136 -3.31 -4.86 -17.71
N ALA A 137 -2.33 -4.15 -17.18
CA ALA A 137 -0.96 -4.14 -17.71
C ALA A 137 -0.22 -5.47 -17.46
N HIS A 138 -0.46 -6.11 -16.31
CA HIS A 138 0.15 -7.38 -15.92
C HIS A 138 -0.88 -8.44 -15.51
N PRO A 139 -1.60 -9.07 -16.47
CA PRO A 139 -2.69 -10.00 -16.16
C PRO A 139 -2.27 -11.24 -15.36
N ASN A 140 -0.99 -11.63 -15.45
CA ASN A 140 -0.45 -12.82 -14.78
C ASN A 140 0.06 -12.53 -13.36
N ILE A 141 0.20 -11.26 -12.97
CA ILE A 141 0.67 -10.89 -11.64
C ILE A 141 -0.54 -10.81 -10.71
N PRO A 142 -0.53 -11.53 -9.57
CA PRO A 142 -1.58 -11.40 -8.57
C PRO A 142 -1.65 -9.97 -8.03
N THR A 143 -2.85 -9.41 -8.05
CA THR A 143 -3.16 -8.19 -7.31
C THR A 143 -3.83 -8.54 -5.99
N LYS A 144 -3.49 -7.78 -4.95
CA LYS A 144 -3.91 -7.99 -3.58
C LYS A 144 -4.46 -6.70 -2.97
N SER A 145 -5.42 -6.86 -2.07
CA SER A 145 -5.89 -5.78 -1.21
C SER A 145 -6.17 -6.30 0.20
N GLY A 146 -6.39 -5.37 1.12
CA GLY A 146 -6.69 -5.64 2.52
C GLY A 146 -7.79 -4.75 3.06
N LEU A 147 -8.58 -5.29 3.98
CA LEU A 147 -9.56 -4.55 4.79
C LEU A 147 -9.28 -4.78 6.28
N MET A 148 -9.35 -3.70 7.04
CA MET A 148 -9.44 -3.75 8.49
C MET A 148 -10.92 -3.74 8.89
N VAL A 149 -11.34 -4.72 9.68
CA VAL A 149 -12.70 -4.83 10.21
C VAL A 149 -12.80 -4.38 11.67
N GLY A 150 -14.01 -4.09 12.14
CA GLY A 150 -14.29 -3.51 13.44
C GLY A 150 -14.11 -2.00 13.49
N LEU A 151 -14.45 -1.28 12.42
CA LEU A 151 -14.49 0.18 12.35
C LEU A 151 -15.89 0.71 12.01
N GLY A 152 -16.93 -0.10 12.27
CA GLY A 152 -18.33 0.27 12.08
C GLY A 152 -18.90 -0.12 10.72
N GLU A 153 -18.15 -0.80 9.86
CA GLU A 153 -18.67 -1.44 8.65
C GLU A 153 -19.61 -2.62 8.96
N THR A 154 -20.57 -2.89 8.07
CA THR A 154 -21.40 -4.09 8.14
C THR A 154 -20.85 -5.22 7.27
N ASN A 155 -21.31 -6.45 7.51
CA ASN A 155 -20.94 -7.60 6.68
C ASN A 155 -21.38 -7.43 5.23
N GLU A 156 -22.54 -6.82 4.99
CA GLU A 156 -23.07 -6.54 3.65
C GLU A 156 -22.16 -5.57 2.91
N GLU A 157 -21.70 -4.50 3.58
CA GLU A 157 -20.75 -3.55 2.99
C GLU A 157 -19.40 -4.22 2.69
N ILE A 158 -18.91 -5.10 3.56
CA ILE A 158 -17.68 -5.89 3.29
C ILE A 158 -17.87 -6.75 2.04
N ILE A 159 -19.01 -7.43 1.91
CA ILE A 159 -19.32 -8.26 0.74
C ILE A 159 -19.35 -7.40 -0.54
N ASP A 160 -19.91 -6.19 -0.48
CA ASP A 160 -19.89 -5.27 -1.62
C ASP A 160 -18.47 -4.85 -2.01
N VAL A 161 -17.60 -4.58 -1.03
CA VAL A 161 -16.17 -4.33 -1.31
C VAL A 161 -15.49 -5.56 -1.92
N MET A 162 -15.82 -6.77 -1.48
CA MET A 162 -15.28 -8.00 -2.09
C MET A 162 -15.71 -8.14 -3.55
N ARG A 163 -16.96 -7.79 -3.88
CA ARG A 163 -17.46 -7.77 -5.26
C ARG A 163 -16.74 -6.72 -6.10
N ASP A 164 -16.54 -5.52 -5.56
CA ASP A 164 -15.79 -4.46 -6.22
C ASP A 164 -14.35 -4.89 -6.50
N LEU A 165 -13.64 -5.41 -5.51
CA LEU A 165 -12.28 -5.92 -5.67
C LEU A 165 -12.21 -6.98 -6.77
N ARG A 166 -13.16 -7.94 -6.78
CA ARG A 166 -13.22 -8.97 -7.81
C ARG A 166 -13.48 -8.39 -9.19
N LYS A 167 -14.39 -7.42 -9.32
CA LYS A 167 -14.69 -6.71 -10.57
C LYS A 167 -13.47 -5.98 -11.13
N HIS A 168 -12.61 -5.45 -10.26
CA HIS A 168 -11.36 -4.76 -10.62
C HIS A 168 -10.15 -5.70 -10.73
N GLY A 169 -10.40 -7.02 -10.86
CA GLY A 169 -9.36 -8.00 -11.16
C GLY A 169 -8.48 -8.41 -9.98
N VAL A 170 -8.81 -8.00 -8.75
CA VAL A 170 -8.09 -8.41 -7.53
C VAL A 170 -8.29 -9.91 -7.27
N THR A 171 -7.19 -10.58 -6.93
CA THR A 171 -7.13 -12.05 -6.78
C THR A 171 -6.79 -12.50 -5.37
N MET A 172 -6.32 -11.60 -4.51
CA MET A 172 -5.97 -11.88 -3.13
C MET A 172 -6.61 -10.84 -2.20
N LEU A 173 -7.16 -11.31 -1.08
CA LEU A 173 -7.76 -10.45 -0.07
C LEU A 173 -7.29 -10.87 1.32
N THR A 174 -6.94 -9.89 2.14
CA THR A 174 -6.72 -10.08 3.58
C THR A 174 -7.77 -9.33 4.38
N LEU A 175 -8.38 -10.00 5.36
CA LEU A 175 -9.30 -9.39 6.33
C LEU A 175 -8.65 -9.49 7.72
N GLY A 176 -8.43 -8.36 8.36
CA GLY A 176 -7.79 -8.29 9.68
C GLY A 176 -8.59 -7.44 10.66
N GLN A 177 -8.58 -7.80 11.94
CA GLN A 177 -9.22 -6.99 12.98
C GLN A 177 -8.43 -5.68 13.18
N TYR A 178 -9.11 -4.53 13.12
CA TYR A 178 -8.53 -3.26 13.57
C TYR A 178 -8.19 -3.32 15.06
N LEU A 179 -6.94 -2.98 15.36
CA LEU A 179 -6.41 -2.80 16.72
C LEU A 179 -5.99 -1.34 16.88
N GLN A 180 -6.53 -0.67 17.88
CA GLN A 180 -6.27 0.76 18.10
C GLN A 180 -4.79 0.98 18.48
N PRO A 181 -4.03 1.86 17.77
CA PRO A 181 -2.60 2.02 18.02
C PRO A 181 -2.25 2.57 19.41
N SER A 182 -3.11 3.42 19.99
CA SER A 182 -2.89 4.02 21.29
C SER A 182 -4.18 4.17 22.09
N ARG A 183 -4.06 4.43 23.39
CA ARG A 183 -5.22 4.70 24.26
C ARG A 183 -5.92 6.02 23.95
N HIS A 184 -5.29 6.92 23.20
CA HIS A 184 -5.91 8.17 22.81
C HIS A 184 -6.96 7.92 21.71
N PRO A 185 -8.19 8.44 21.86
CA PRO A 185 -9.20 8.31 20.82
C PRO A 185 -8.73 8.97 19.52
N SER A 186 -8.61 8.19 18.45
CA SER A 186 -8.56 8.71 17.08
C SER A 186 -9.99 8.85 16.52
N SER A 187 -10.15 9.54 15.39
CA SER A 187 -11.46 9.61 14.71
C SER A 187 -11.99 8.25 14.26
N CYS A 188 -11.16 7.22 14.18
CA CYS A 188 -11.61 5.84 13.95
C CYS A 188 -12.32 5.24 15.17
N SER A 189 -12.00 5.70 16.38
CA SER A 189 -12.58 5.18 17.64
C SER A 189 -14.07 5.50 17.78
N THR A 190 -14.52 6.62 17.18
CA THR A 190 -15.92 7.05 17.22
C THR A 190 -16.80 6.26 16.26
N LEU A 191 -16.22 5.54 15.29
CA LEU A 191 -16.97 4.80 14.28
C LEU A 191 -17.54 3.47 14.79
N ARG A 192 -17.03 2.95 15.91
CA ARG A 192 -17.55 1.74 16.56
C ARG A 192 -18.90 1.95 17.27
N GLN A 193 -19.33 3.20 17.45
CA GLN A 193 -20.46 3.57 18.31
C GLN A 193 -21.71 4.02 17.54
N SER A 194 -21.69 3.95 16.21
CA SER A 194 -22.81 4.27 15.31
C SER A 194 -23.33 3.02 14.61
#